data_AF-A0A438M2N7-F1
#
_entry.id   AF-A0A438M2N7-F1
#
_cell.length_a   1.000
_cell.length_b   1.000
_cell.length_c   1.000
_cell.angle_alpha   90.00
_cell.angle_beta   90.00
_cell.angle_gamma   90.00
#
_symmetry.space_group_name_H-M   'P 1'
#
loop_
_entity.id
_entity.type
_entity.pdbx_description
1 polymer ?
#
loop_
_entity_poly.entity_id
_entity_poly.type
_entity_poly.pdbx_seq_one_letter_code
_entity_poly.pdbx_strand_id
1 'polypeptide(L)' 'MRQVHTPLPPLGKCKSPVVHGWPGTEEVAALLKVDPSTIRRWRTARPPPGPPFVRLTSRLTLYSVHDLEHWVTQHRIDPK' A
#
# COMPACT_ATOMS: atom_id res chain seq x y z
N MET A 1 -23.51 0.17 -4.39
CA MET A 1 -22.22 0.25 -3.67
C MET A 1 -21.61 -1.15 -3.64
N ARG A 2 -20.66 -1.48 -4.52
CA ARG A 2 -20.08 -2.82 -4.60
C ARG A 2 -18.76 -2.86 -3.85
N GLN A 3 -18.74 -3.50 -2.69
CA GLN A 3 -17.49 -4.01 -2.13
C GLN A 3 -17.06 -5.17 -3.02
N VAL A 4 -16.11 -4.90 -3.91
CA VAL A 4 -15.39 -5.95 -4.62
C VAL A 4 -14.47 -6.63 -3.62
N HIS A 5 -14.94 -7.73 -3.06
CA HIS A 5 -14.08 -8.69 -2.38
C HIS A 5 -13.20 -9.33 -3.47
N THR A 6 -12.10 -8.65 -3.81
CA THR A 6 -11.11 -9.20 -4.74
C THR A 6 -10.45 -10.39 -4.04
N PRO A 7 -10.55 -11.62 -4.59
CA PRO A 7 -9.83 -12.75 -4.03
C PRO A 7 -8.33 -12.47 -4.09
N LEU A 8 -7.64 -12.70 -2.97
CA LEU A 8 -6.21 -12.46 -2.84
C LEU A 8 -5.47 -13.25 -3.93
N PRO A 9 -4.66 -12.61 -4.78
CA PRO A 9 -3.78 -13.34 -5.69
C PRO A 9 -2.74 -14.10 -4.87
N PRO A 10 -2.35 -15.33 -5.27
CA PRO A 10 -1.26 -16.04 -4.62
C PRO A 10 0.01 -15.17 -4.70
N LEU A 11 0.73 -15.04 -3.58
CA LEU A 11 1.92 -14.17 -3.35
C LEU A 11 3.12 -14.42 -4.29
N GLY A 12 2.95 -15.09 -5.43
CA GLY A 12 4.05 -15.60 -6.25
C GLY A 12 4.36 -14.84 -7.54
N LYS A 13 3.73 -13.69 -7.86
CA LYS A 13 3.90 -13.06 -9.19
C LYS A 13 3.78 -11.52 -9.26
N CYS A 14 3.87 -10.75 -8.17
CA CYS A 14 3.82 -9.28 -8.29
C CYS A 14 5.14 -8.78 -8.92
N LYS A 15 5.06 -8.22 -10.14
CA LYS A 15 6.22 -7.74 -10.91
C LYS A 15 6.71 -6.37 -10.43
N SER A 16 6.62 -6.11 -9.12
CA SER A 16 7.10 -4.85 -8.55
C SER A 16 8.55 -4.99 -8.07
N PRO A 17 9.41 -4.01 -8.36
CA PRO A 17 10.78 -4.03 -7.86
C PRO A 17 10.76 -3.84 -6.34
N VAL A 18 11.12 -4.88 -5.59
CA VAL A 18 11.57 -4.74 -4.20
C VAL A 18 13.00 -4.26 -4.24
N VAL A 19 13.25 -3.07 -3.71
CA VAL A 19 14.59 -2.48 -3.67
C VAL A 19 15.06 -2.55 -2.22
N HIS A 20 16.10 -3.35 -1.96
CA HIS A 20 16.71 -3.51 -0.62
C HIS A 20 15.71 -3.81 0.51
N GLY A 21 14.66 -4.60 0.25
CA GLY A 21 13.65 -4.97 1.27
C GLY A 21 12.52 -3.95 1.45
N TRP A 22 12.47 -2.90 0.64
CA TRP A 22 11.38 -1.92 0.69
C TRP A 22 10.28 -2.32 -0.29
N PRO A 23 9.04 -2.57 0.17
CA PRO A 23 7.91 -2.93 -0.68
C PRO A 23 7.55 -1.81 -1.67
N GLY A 24 7.36 -2.21 -2.93
CA GLY A 24 6.77 -1.36 -3.95
C GLY A 24 5.24 -1.23 -3.78
N THR A 25 4.60 -0.47 -4.66
CA THR A 25 3.14 -0.20 -4.56
C THR A 25 2.27 -1.46 -4.58
N GLU A 26 2.59 -2.46 -5.40
CA GLU A 26 1.79 -3.70 -5.45
C GLU A 26 1.99 -4.56 -4.20
N GLU A 27 3.21 -4.60 -3.67
CA GLU A 27 3.55 -5.33 -2.45
C GLU A 27 2.78 -4.73 -1.25
N VAL A 28 2.78 -3.39 -1.13
CA VAL A 28 2.01 -2.69 -0.10
C VAL A 28 0.52 -2.94 -0.24
N ALA A 29 0.01 -2.92 -1.47
CA ALA A 29 -1.39 -3.21 -1.73
C ALA A 29 -1.75 -4.62 -1.26
N ALA A 30 -0.89 -5.61 -1.50
CA ALA A 30 -1.06 -6.97 -1.02
C ALA A 30 -1.03 -7.06 0.52
N LEU A 31 -0.07 -6.38 1.17
CA LEU A 31 0.05 -6.35 2.63
C LEU A 31 -1.19 -5.72 3.30
N LEU A 32 -1.69 -4.61 2.75
CA LEU A 32 -2.88 -3.91 3.25
C LEU A 32 -4.20 -4.52 2.76
N LYS A 33 -4.15 -5.57 1.92
CA LYS A 33 -5.31 -6.21 1.27
C LYS A 33 -6.21 -5.22 0.51
N VAL A 34 -5.60 -4.25 -0.17
CA VAL A 34 -6.29 -3.27 -1.01
C VAL A 34 -5.83 -3.40 -2.46
N ASP A 35 -6.60 -2.84 -3.40
CA ASP A 35 -6.18 -2.78 -4.79
C ASP A 35 -5.01 -1.77 -4.99
N PRO A 36 -4.01 -2.05 -5.84
CA PRO A 36 -2.92 -1.11 -6.12
C PRO A 36 -3.40 0.26 -6.64
N SER A 37 -4.56 0.32 -7.32
CA SER A 37 -5.18 1.58 -7.74
C SER A 37 -5.65 2.42 -6.55
N THR A 38 -6.05 1.79 -5.44
CA THR A 38 -6.37 2.48 -4.18
C THR A 38 -5.13 3.17 -3.63
N ILE A 39 -3.99 2.49 -3.58
CA ILE A 39 -2.71 3.08 -3.15
C ILE A 39 -2.30 4.24 -4.09
N ARG A 40 -2.52 4.10 -5.40
CA ARG A 40 -2.29 5.19 -6.37
C ARG A 40 -3.20 6.39 -6.11
N ARG A 41 -4.48 6.14 -5.83
CA ARG A 41 -5.49 7.18 -5.52
C ARG A 41 -5.21 7.89 -4.20
N TRP A 42 -4.75 7.16 -3.19
CA TRP A 42 -4.33 7.73 -1.91
C TRP A 42 -3.23 8.78 -2.09
N ARG A 43 -2.26 8.51 -2.97
CA ARG A 43 -1.20 9.48 -3.28
C ARG A 43 -1.70 10.76 -3.97
N THR A 44 -2.84 10.72 -4.65
CA THR A 44 -3.39 11.89 -5.36
C THR A 44 -4.46 12.63 -4.56
N ALA A 45 -5.00 12.03 -3.51
CA ALA A 45 -5.95 12.68 -2.61
C ALA A 45 -5.28 13.77 -1.74
N ARG A 46 -6.04 14.79 -1.36
CA ARG A 46 -5.58 15.89 -0.49
C ARG A 46 -6.56 16.07 0.67
N PRO A 47 -6.13 15.84 1.93
CA PRO A 47 -4.83 15.30 2.32
C PRO A 47 -4.66 13.83 1.87
N PRO A 48 -3.43 13.34 1.62
CA PRO A 48 -3.22 11.95 1.21
C PRO A 48 -3.60 11.01 2.36
N PRO A 49 -4.65 10.17 2.21
CA PRO A 49 -4.95 9.15 3.20
C PRO A 49 -3.99 7.99 2.96
N GLY A 50 -2.98 7.79 3.81
CA GLY A 50 -2.13 6.62 3.66
C GLY A 50 -0.78 6.69 4.37
N PRO A 51 -0.06 5.57 4.35
CA PRO A 51 1.28 5.46 4.92
C PRO A 51 2.27 6.37 4.15
N PRO A 52 3.32 6.86 4.84
CA PRO A 52 4.42 7.58 4.21
C PRO A 52 5.01 6.81 3.01
N PHE A 53 5.34 7.54 1.95
CA PHE A 53 5.92 6.95 0.74
C PHE A 53 7.15 7.71 0.29
N VAL A 54 8.13 6.98 -0.24
CA VAL A 54 9.35 7.53 -0.80
C VAL A 54 9.29 7.40 -2.32
N ARG A 55 9.32 8.54 -3.02
CA ARG A 55 9.44 8.57 -4.49
C ARG A 55 10.93 8.59 -4.84
N LEU A 56 11.46 7.46 -5.31
CA LEU A 56 12.82 7.40 -5.82
C LEU A 56 12.93 7.89 -7.27
N THR A 57 11.92 7.60 -8.10
CA THR A 57 11.86 8.09 -9.49
C THR A 57 10.42 8.45 -9.88
N SER A 58 10.20 8.86 -11.13
CA SER A 58 8.87 9.13 -11.68
C SER A 58 7.93 7.92 -11.63
N ARG A 59 8.48 6.70 -11.70
CA ARG A 59 7.71 5.43 -11.71
C ARG A 59 7.96 4.55 -10.48
N LEU A 60 9.06 4.76 -9.77
CA LEU A 60 9.41 3.97 -8.58
C LEU A 60 9.00 4.69 -7.31
N THR A 61 8.05 4.09 -6.60
CA THR A 61 7.63 4.52 -5.27
C THR A 61 7.71 3.34 -4.32
N LEU A 62 8.45 3.55 -3.24
CA LEU A 62 8.70 2.57 -2.20
C LEU A 62 8.01 3.01 -0.92
N TYR A 63 7.74 2.03 -0.08
CA TYR A 63 7.22 2.21 1.26
C TYR A 63 8.15 1.50 2.23
N SER A 64 8.30 2.06 3.42
CA SER A 64 8.97 1.37 4.52
C SER A 64 7.97 0.44 5.19
N VAL A 65 8.37 -0.81 5.46
CA VAL A 65 7.54 -1.75 6.23
C VAL A 65 7.23 -1.19 7.62
N HIS A 66 8.21 -0.57 8.25
CA HIS A 66 8.05 0.04 9.57
C HIS A 66 6.99 1.15 9.54
N ASP A 67 7.04 2.05 8.56
CA ASP A 67 6.07 3.15 8.46
C ASP A 67 4.66 2.65 8.14
N LEU A 68 4.55 1.54 7.38
CA LEU A 68 3.28 0.86 7.14
C LEU A 68 2.68 0.32 8.43
N GLU A 69 3.46 -0.40 9.22
CA GLU A 69 3.03 -0.96 10.51
C GLU A 69 2.58 0.15 11.45
N HIS A 70 3.39 1.20 11.62
CA HIS A 70 3.04 2.37 12.43
C HIS A 70 1.74 3.02 11.96
N TRP A 71 1.60 3.23 10.65
CA TRP A 71 0.40 3.83 10.09
C TRP A 71 -0.85 2.98 10.35
N VAL A 72 -0.77 1.66 10.15
CA VAL A 72 -1.87 0.73 10.42
C VAL A 72 -2.25 0.76 11.91
N THR A 73 -1.26 0.76 12.81
CA THR A 73 -1.50 0.86 14.25
C THR A 73 -2.20 2.16 14.62
N GLN A 74 -1.78 3.30 14.04
CA GLN A 74 -2.38 4.61 14.30
C GLN A 74 -3.81 4.74 13.74
N HIS A 75 -4.08 4.13 12.59
CA HIS A 75 -5.38 4.19 11.91
C HIS A 75 -6.31 3.04 12.30
N ARG A 76 -5.91 2.19 13.25
CA ARG A 76 -6.74 1.11 13.77
C ARG A 76 -7.93 1.71 14.51
N ILE A 77 -9.09 1.69 13.87
CA ILE A 77 -10.36 2.03 14.53
C ILE A 77 -10.79 0.82 15.35
N ASP A 78 -10.81 0.99 16.68
CA ASP A 78 -11.30 -0.02 17.61
C ASP A 78 -12.83 0.16 17.73
N PRO A 79 -13.65 -0.82 17.30
CA PRO A 79 -15.09 -0.74 17.41
C PRO A 79 -15.52 -0.99 18.85
N LYS A 80 -15.52 0.07 19.67
CA LYS A 80 -16.21 0.06 20.97
C LYS A 80 -17.69 0.31 20.80
#